data_AF-A0A3M6TGP1-F1
#
_entry.id   AF-A0A3M6TGP1-F1
#
_cell.length_a   1.000
_cell.length_b   1.000
_cell.length_c   1.000
_cell.angle_alpha   90.00
_cell.angle_beta   90.00
_cell.angle_gamma   90.00
#
_symmetry.space_group_name_H-M   'P 1'
#
loop_
_entity.id
_entity.type
_entity.pdbx_description
1 polymer ?
#
loop_
_entity_poly.entity_id
_entity_poly.type
_entity_poly.pdbx_seq_one_letter_code
_entity_poly.pdbx_strand_id
1 'polypeptide(L)'
;MAASESEEIDVAKEFNLLPIIFETIQALQKTNDPQEFTKKVNGFRAKLQHCRALLDKIPGIEMSCEEQKELLIKCKTQYTEKCELLRNYRNLPVFAEAFVKETK
;
A
#
# COMPACT_ATOMS: atom_id res chain seq x y z
N MET A 1 20.59 -1.28 0.06
CA MET A 1 19.28 -0.75 -0.36
C MET A 1 18.28 -1.23 0.67
N ALA A 2 17.90 -0.38 1.62
CA ALA A 2 16.91 -0.73 2.63
C ALA A 2 15.58 -0.97 1.89
N ALA A 3 15.07 -2.20 1.94
CA ALA A 3 13.68 -2.46 1.60
C ALA A 3 12.86 -1.72 2.65
N SER A 4 12.27 -0.59 2.26
CA SER A 4 11.27 0.06 3.10
C SER A 4 10.15 -0.94 3.29
N GLU A 5 9.96 -1.41 4.52
CA GLU A 5 8.75 -2.12 4.94
C GLU A 5 7.58 -1.16 4.72
N SER A 6 6.97 -1.23 3.54
CA SER A 6 5.69 -0.58 3.30
C SER A 6 4.66 -1.34 4.12
N GLU A 7 4.26 -0.78 5.27
CA GLU A 7 3.10 -1.27 6.00
C GLU A 7 1.92 -1.37 5.02
N GLU A 8 1.39 -2.57 4.85
CA GLU A 8 0.27 -2.81 3.94
C GLU A 8 -0.98 -2.11 4.49
N ILE A 9 -1.36 -0.99 3.86
CA ILE A 9 -2.54 -0.22 4.26
C ILE A 9 -3.77 -0.98 3.77
N ASP A 10 -4.58 -1.51 4.70
CA ASP A 10 -5.90 -2.07 4.39
C ASP A 10 -6.86 -0.92 4.04
N VAL A 11 -6.91 -0.58 2.75
CA VAL A 11 -7.74 0.51 2.22
C VAL A 11 -9.22 0.27 2.52
N ALA A 12 -9.72 -0.97 2.41
CA ALA A 12 -11.13 -1.27 2.61
C ALA A 12 -11.57 -1.01 4.06
N LYS A 13 -10.73 -1.38 5.02
CA LYS A 13 -10.98 -1.12 6.44
C LYS A 13 -10.77 0.35 6.80
N GLU A 14 -9.67 0.95 6.34
CA GLU A 14 -9.29 2.30 6.76
C GLU A 14 -10.18 3.39 6.17
N PHE A 15 -10.73 3.18 4.96
CA PHE A 15 -11.58 4.16 4.26
C PHE A 15 -13.07 3.86 4.36
N ASN A 16 -13.48 2.89 5.19
CA ASN A 16 -14.89 2.68 5.49
C ASN A 16 -15.40 3.76 6.45
N LEU A 17 -15.87 4.88 5.89
CA LEU A 17 -16.39 6.03 6.64
C LEU A 17 -17.88 5.90 6.99
N LEU A 18 -18.59 4.92 6.44
CA LEU A 18 -20.04 4.80 6.60
C LEU A 18 -20.48 4.63 8.07
N PRO A 19 -19.82 3.80 8.91
CA PRO A 19 -20.21 3.64 10.32
C PRO A 19 -20.16 4.96 11.10
N ILE A 20 -19.08 5.73 10.94
CA ILE A 20 -18.92 6.99 11.68
C ILE A 20 -19.83 8.10 11.16
N ILE A 21 -20.15 8.11 9.85
CA ILE A 21 -21.18 8.99 9.29
C ILE A 21 -22.54 8.66 9.89
N PHE A 22 -22.88 7.36 9.94
CA PHE A 22 -24.15 6.90 10.50
C PHE A 22 -24.27 7.23 11.98
N GLU A 23 -23.22 7.01 12.78
CA GLU A 23 -23.19 7.41 14.19
C GLU A 23 -23.37 8.92 14.38
N THR A 24 -22.77 9.74 13.51
CA THR A 24 -22.90 11.20 13.57
C THR A 24 -24.31 11.65 13.24
N ILE A 25 -24.95 11.06 12.22
CA ILE A 25 -26.35 11.31 11.87
C ILE A 25 -27.28 10.87 13.00
N GLN A 26 -27.03 9.69 13.60
CA GLN A 26 -27.83 9.22 14.74
C GLN A 26 -27.73 10.15 15.94
N ALA A 27 -26.54 10.64 16.28
CA ALA A 27 -26.38 11.61 17.37
C ALA A 27 -27.16 12.90 17.09
N LEU A 28 -27.15 13.39 15.85
CA LEU A 28 -27.96 14.56 15.46
C LEU A 28 -29.47 14.32 15.62
N GLN A 29 -29.95 13.11 15.29
CA GLN A 29 -31.38 12.79 15.27
C GLN A 29 -31.94 12.36 16.63
N LYS A 30 -31.15 11.66 17.44
CA LYS A 30 -31.61 11.00 18.66
C LYS A 30 -31.27 11.77 19.92
N THR A 31 -30.15 12.50 19.93
CA THR A 31 -29.69 13.20 21.11
C THR A 31 -29.80 14.69 20.89
N ASN A 32 -30.72 15.33 21.61
CA ASN A 32 -30.75 16.78 21.80
C ASN A 32 -29.59 17.26 22.68
N ASP A 33 -28.46 16.53 22.69
CA ASP A 33 -27.22 16.86 23.40
C ASP A 33 -26.20 17.39 22.38
N PRO A 34 -26.01 18.73 22.31
CA PRO A 34 -25.03 19.35 21.44
C PRO A 34 -23.59 18.87 21.72
N GLN A 35 -23.27 18.45 22.94
CA GLN A 35 -21.93 17.98 23.30
C GLN A 35 -21.63 16.62 22.69
N GLU A 36 -22.59 15.69 22.74
CA GLU A 36 -22.45 14.37 22.11
C GLU A 36 -22.32 14.48 20.59
N PHE A 37 -23.16 15.31 19.96
CA PHE A 37 -23.05 15.60 18.53
C PHE A 37 -21.66 16.17 18.18
N THR A 38 -21.20 17.16 18.93
CA THR A 38 -19.87 17.77 18.74
C THR A 38 -18.74 16.74 18.87
N LYS A 39 -18.84 15.82 19.84
CA LYS A 39 -17.87 14.72 20.00
C LYS A 39 -17.84 13.80 18.78
N LYS A 40 -18.99 13.41 18.24
CA LYS A 40 -19.07 12.56 17.04
C LYS A 40 -18.52 13.26 15.79
N VAL A 41 -18.83 14.53 15.59
CA VAL A 41 -18.27 15.35 14.50
C VAL A 41 -16.75 15.45 14.61
N ASN A 42 -16.20 15.66 15.81
CA ASN A 42 -14.76 15.70 16.01
C ASN A 42 -14.09 14.34 15.73
N GLY A 43 -14.74 13.23 16.12
CA GLY A 43 -14.29 11.88 15.77
C GLY A 43 -14.26 11.65 14.25
N PHE A 44 -15.31 12.09 13.55
CA PHE A 44 -15.36 12.00 12.09
C PHE A 44 -14.24 12.81 11.43
N ARG A 45 -14.04 14.05 11.89
CA ARG A 45 -12.93 14.90 11.42
C ARG A 45 -11.58 14.23 11.64
N ALA A 46 -11.34 13.65 12.81
CA ALA A 46 -10.09 12.94 13.11
C ALA A 46 -9.87 11.75 12.16
N LYS A 47 -10.91 10.95 11.89
CA LYS A 47 -10.81 9.84 10.93
C LYS A 47 -10.51 10.33 9.52
N LEU A 48 -11.10 11.45 9.07
CA LEU A 48 -10.78 12.04 7.76
C LEU A 48 -9.31 12.51 7.67
N GLN A 49 -8.77 13.13 8.71
CA GLN A 49 -7.36 13.53 8.73
C GLN A 49 -6.42 12.32 8.69
N HIS A 50 -6.77 11.27 9.42
CA HIS A 50 -6.04 10.00 9.36
C HIS A 50 -6.06 9.38 7.96
N CYS A 51 -7.23 9.31 7.31
CA CYS A 51 -7.34 8.81 5.94
C CYS A 51 -6.50 9.64 4.95
N ARG A 52 -6.45 10.97 5.10
CA ARG A 52 -5.57 11.83 4.27
C ARG A 52 -4.10 11.50 4.46
N ALA A 53 -3.65 11.37 5.71
CA ALA A 53 -2.28 10.99 6.00
C ALA A 53 -1.92 9.59 5.49
N LEU A 54 -2.90 8.67 5.39
CA LEU A 54 -2.70 7.37 4.77
C LEU A 54 -2.61 7.46 3.24
N LEU A 55 -3.41 8.31 2.57
CA LEU A 55 -3.31 8.50 1.12
C LEU A 55 -1.90 8.90 0.70
N ASP A 56 -1.26 9.82 1.44
CA ASP A 56 0.11 10.28 1.16
C ASP A 56 1.17 9.17 1.29
N LYS A 57 0.83 8.04 1.92
CA LYS A 57 1.71 6.88 2.08
C LYS A 57 1.43 5.78 1.05
N ILE A 58 0.34 5.86 0.29
CA ILE A 58 -0.02 4.83 -0.69
C ILE A 58 0.89 5.02 -1.92
N PRO A 59 1.71 4.01 -2.28
CA PRO A 59 2.60 4.12 -3.43
C PRO A 59 1.82 4.27 -4.74
N GLY A 60 2.24 5.19 -5.60
CA GLY A 60 1.64 5.39 -6.92
C GLY A 60 0.34 6.19 -6.90
N ILE A 61 -0.07 6.77 -5.76
CA ILE A 61 -1.27 7.62 -5.67
C ILE A 61 -1.15 8.88 -6.54
N GLU A 62 0.08 9.31 -6.80
CA GLU A 62 0.45 10.42 -7.70
C GLU A 62 0.38 10.06 -9.18
N MET A 63 0.27 8.78 -9.51
CA MET A 63 0.27 8.27 -10.88
C MET A 63 -1.15 8.03 -11.37
N SER A 64 -1.37 8.32 -12.66
CA SER A 64 -2.59 7.88 -13.35
C SER A 64 -2.67 6.35 -13.44
N CYS A 65 -3.88 5.84 -13.68
CA CYS A 65 -4.12 4.41 -13.85
C CYS A 65 -3.29 3.81 -15.00
N GLU A 66 -3.15 4.57 -16.09
CA GLU A 66 -2.37 4.22 -17.27
C GLU A 66 -0.88 4.13 -16.92
N GLU A 67 -0.32 5.14 -16.24
CA GLU A 67 1.08 5.15 -15.82
C GLU A 67 1.39 4.00 -14.84
N GLN A 68 0.48 3.70 -13.91
CA GLN A 68 0.63 2.55 -13.00
C GLN A 68 0.67 1.22 -13.77
N LYS A 69 -0.19 1.05 -14.78
CA LYS A 69 -0.21 -0.16 -15.63
C LYS A 69 1.08 -0.29 -16.45
N GLU A 70 1.55 0.80 -17.03
CA GLU A 70 2.82 0.81 -17.78
C GLU A 70 4.00 0.46 -16.88
N LEU A 71 4.07 1.04 -15.69
CA LEU A 71 5.11 0.72 -14.70
C LEU A 71 5.05 -0.75 -14.30
N LEU A 72 3.85 -1.31 -14.08
CA LEU A 72 3.68 -2.72 -13.77
C LEU A 72 4.21 -3.63 -14.89
N ILE A 73 3.89 -3.32 -16.15
CA ILE A 73 4.39 -4.07 -17.31
C ILE A 73 5.91 -4.00 -17.36
N LYS A 74 6.48 -2.80 -17.23
CA LYS A 74 7.94 -2.59 -17.22
C LYS A 74 8.63 -3.38 -16.12
N CYS A 75 8.12 -3.33 -14.90
CA CYS A 75 8.67 -4.07 -13.76
C CYS A 75 8.61 -5.59 -13.99
N LYS A 76 7.51 -6.11 -14.55
CA LYS A 76 7.39 -7.54 -14.90
C LYS A 76 8.40 -7.96 -15.96
N THR A 77 8.55 -7.18 -17.02
CA THR A 77 9.55 -7.46 -18.07
C THR A 77 10.96 -7.48 -17.51
N GLN A 78 11.34 -6.46 -16.74
CA GLN A 78 12.66 -6.40 -16.12
C GLN A 78 12.92 -7.54 -15.13
N TYR A 79 11.89 -7.96 -14.38
CA TYR A 79 12.01 -9.11 -13.49
C TYR A 79 12.30 -10.39 -14.28
N THR A 80 11.52 -10.66 -15.34
CA THR A 80 11.73 -11.82 -16.20
C THR A 80 13.12 -11.83 -16.82
N GLU A 81 13.55 -10.72 -17.42
CA GLU A 81 14.88 -10.58 -18.01
C GLU A 81 16.00 -10.83 -16.98
N LYS A 82 15.87 -10.28 -15.77
CA LYS A 82 16.83 -10.52 -14.68
C LYS A 82 16.86 -11.99 -14.25
N CYS A 83 15.71 -12.65 -14.16
CA CYS A 83 15.64 -14.07 -13.84
C CYS A 83 16.31 -14.93 -14.92
N GLU A 84 16.07 -14.63 -16.20
CA GLU A 84 16.72 -15.30 -17.32
C GLU A 84 18.22 -15.08 -17.32
N LEU A 85 18.66 -13.85 -17.09
CA LEU A 85 20.08 -13.51 -17.03
C LEU A 85 20.79 -14.22 -15.87
N LEU A 86 20.17 -14.26 -14.69
CA LEU A 86 20.68 -15.02 -13.54
C LEU A 86 20.78 -16.51 -13.85
N ARG A 87 19.76 -17.08 -14.50
CA ARG A 87 19.80 -18.48 -14.95
C ARG A 87 20.95 -18.72 -15.92
N ASN A 88 21.15 -17.83 -16.88
CA ASN A 88 22.23 -17.92 -17.85
C ASN A 88 23.60 -17.82 -17.17
N TYR A 89 23.79 -16.87 -16.25
CA TYR A 89 25.03 -16.74 -15.48
C TYR A 89 25.34 -17.96 -14.63
N ARG A 90 24.34 -18.56 -13.98
CA ARG A 90 24.53 -19.81 -13.22
C ARG A 90 25.02 -20.97 -14.11
N ASN A 91 24.64 -20.97 -15.38
CA ASN A 91 25.00 -22.02 -16.34
C ASN A 91 26.33 -21.76 -17.07
N LEU A 92 26.96 -20.59 -16.87
CA LEU A 92 28.27 -20.33 -17.46
C LEU A 92 29.34 -21.19 -16.77
N PRO A 93 30.26 -21.83 -17.53
CA PRO A 93 31.25 -22.76 -16.98
C PRO A 93 32.07 -22.17 -15.83
N VAL A 94 32.48 -20.91 -15.94
CA VAL A 94 33.31 -20.22 -14.92
C VAL A 94 32.59 -20.10 -13.57
N PHE A 95 31.26 -19.93 -13.58
CA PHE A 95 30.46 -19.81 -12.37
C PHE A 95 29.99 -21.18 -11.89
N ALA A 96 29.62 -22.09 -12.79
CA ALA A 96 29.24 -23.45 -12.45
C ALA A 96 30.38 -24.21 -11.73
N GLU A 97 31.62 -24.05 -12.18
CA GLU A 97 32.79 -24.64 -11.52
C GLU A 97 33.09 -24.02 -10.15
N ALA A 98 32.89 -22.70 -10.00
CA ALA A 98 33.06 -22.00 -8.73
C ALA A 98 32.01 -22.45 -7.69
N PHE A 99 30.74 -22.57 -8.08
CA PHE A 99 29.67 -23.05 -7.20
C PHE A 99 29.86 -24.51 -6.77
N VAL A 100 30.43 -25.36 -7.64
CA VAL A 100 30.75 -26.77 -7.32
C VAL A 100 31.94 -26.88 -6.35
N LYS A 101 32.88 -25.92 -6.38
CA LYS A 101 34.03 -25.88 -5.45
C LYS A 101 33.64 -25.37 -4.05
N GLU A 102 32.67 -24.46 -3.94
CA GLU A 102 32.18 -23.96 -2.64
C GLU A 102 31.23 -24.92 -1.91
N THR A 103 30.66 -25.91 -2.62
CA THR A 103 29.71 -26.88 -2.05
C THR A 103 30.33 -28.24 -1.69
N LYS A 104 31.66 -28.38 -1.81
CA LYS A 104 32.44 -29.54 -1.34
C LYS A 104 33.31 -29.14 -0.16
#